data_AF-A0A2V8WJC7-F1
#
_entry.id   AF-A0A2V8WJC7-F1
#
_cell.length_a   1.000
_cell.length_b   1.000
_cell.length_c   1.000
_cell.angle_alpha   90.00
_cell.angle_beta   90.00
_cell.angle_gamma   90.00
#
_symmetry.space_group_name_H-M   'P 1'
#
loop_
_entity.id
_entity.type
_entity.pdbx_description
1 polymer ?
#
loop_
_entity_poly.entity_id
_entity_poly.type
_entity_poly.pdbx_seq_one_letter_code
_entity_poly.pdbx_strand_id
1 'polypeptide(L)'
;MAATQTVPQQPQHCNFASILPRHGVVTLFGYGIKVHVDRGHLTLQDGIGVVRREVRLPRVGHALQRLVVIGSDGMVSLGALRWLADQDAAFVMLDRDGKVLLTTVPVRPSDARLRRSQALAESTGASLQLTRELIAQKLSGQEKVAQDKLKRLDIADCISSFRSQVDVAKGTPTIRRCESLGAKAYWSAWRDIPVAFPRRELPRVPHHWKVFGTRESPLTNSPRLAVNPANAILNYLYAILEAEARLAAATLGLDPGLGVLHLDSRTRDSLACDLMEPVRPLVDSYLLDWLTRGPLKREWFFEQRDGNCRLMGPFAQTIAETALSWRRAVAPYAERAARIFWANAKSASNHLSPATRLTQSYRRMARGKEPVPSVPEVPHAPRLCKLCGTFIRGHQKVCSVCAPTNSKEALIKAAHKGRIASQTPKVLARLAEKQRSHQIAQRNWNPADQPDWLREAAFDEKIRPRLADVTVSTIALTLGVSLPYASDIRAGRRRPHPRHWLTLARLAAVSSDA
;
A
#
# COMPACT_ATOMS: atom_id res chain seq x y z
N MET A 1 44.94 25.08 11.76
CA MET A 1 45.19 23.82 11.03
C MET A 1 43.86 23.24 10.59
N ALA A 2 43.53 23.37 9.31
CA ALA A 2 42.32 22.79 8.73
C ALA A 2 42.54 21.28 8.54
N ALA A 3 41.62 20.45 9.04
CA ALA A 3 41.71 19.01 8.93
C ALA A 3 41.55 18.57 7.46
N THR A 4 42.65 18.15 6.83
CA THR A 4 42.76 17.71 5.43
C THR A 4 42.51 16.21 5.21
N GLN A 5 42.04 15.47 6.22
CA GLN A 5 41.76 14.04 6.08
C GLN A 5 40.34 13.71 6.53
N THR A 6 39.52 13.28 5.57
CA THR A 6 38.27 12.54 5.82
C THR A 6 38.62 11.21 6.46
N VAL A 7 38.34 11.09 7.75
CA VAL A 7 38.53 9.84 8.51
C VAL A 7 37.66 8.74 7.88
N PRO A 8 38.21 7.57 7.51
CA PRO A 8 37.42 6.48 6.98
C PRO A 8 36.39 6.01 8.01
N GLN A 9 35.11 6.06 7.63
CA GLN A 9 34.03 5.45 8.39
C GLN A 9 33.98 3.96 8.05
N GLN A 10 34.54 3.12 8.93
CA GLN A 10 34.01 1.81 9.36
C GLN A 10 35.15 0.91 9.87
N PRO A 11 35.02 0.30 11.06
CA PRO A 11 35.47 -1.07 11.23
C PRO A 11 34.46 -1.98 10.52
N GLN A 12 34.92 -2.69 9.50
CA GLN A 12 34.25 -3.85 8.93
C GLN A 12 34.02 -4.87 10.05
N HIS A 13 32.78 -5.28 10.30
CA HIS A 13 32.36 -6.63 10.73
C HIS A 13 30.89 -6.56 11.18
N CYS A 14 29.98 -6.59 10.20
CA CYS A 14 28.59 -7.08 10.26
C CYS A 14 27.89 -6.64 8.96
N ASN A 15 27.33 -7.56 8.18
CA ASN A 15 26.57 -7.26 6.96
C ASN A 15 25.22 -6.59 7.31
N PHE A 16 25.22 -5.33 7.74
CA PHE A 16 23.99 -4.56 7.94
C PHE A 16 23.53 -3.92 6.62
N ALA A 17 22.25 -4.08 6.31
CA ALA A 17 21.63 -3.29 5.25
C ALA A 17 21.34 -1.86 5.74
N SER A 18 21.28 -0.88 4.82
CA SER A 18 21.00 0.52 5.20
C SER A 18 19.52 0.70 5.58
N ILE A 19 19.25 1.43 6.67
CA ILE A 19 17.91 1.98 6.96
C ILE A 19 17.79 3.33 6.25
N LEU A 20 16.65 3.60 5.61
CA LEU A 20 16.32 4.92 5.07
C LEU A 20 14.95 5.34 5.59
N PRO A 21 14.78 6.57 6.12
CA PRO A 21 13.47 7.09 6.48
C PRO A 21 12.55 7.14 5.27
N ARG A 22 11.51 6.30 5.28
CA ARG A 22 10.51 6.24 4.21
C ARG A 22 9.29 7.00 4.67
N HIS A 23 8.87 7.98 3.87
CA HIS A 23 7.78 8.88 4.25
C HIS A 23 8.00 9.54 5.62
N GLY A 24 9.25 9.77 6.02
CA GLY A 24 9.61 10.34 7.33
C GLY A 24 9.45 9.38 8.53
N VAL A 25 9.21 8.09 8.29
CA VAL A 25 9.11 7.07 9.33
C VAL A 25 10.30 6.11 9.26
N VAL A 26 10.86 5.78 10.42
CA VAL A 26 11.77 4.64 10.57
C VAL A 26 11.16 3.66 11.56
N THR A 27 11.18 2.38 11.21
CA THR A 27 10.72 1.30 12.09
C THR A 27 11.85 0.34 12.40
N LEU A 28 12.08 0.10 13.69
CA LEU A 28 13.03 -0.87 14.20
C LEU A 28 12.30 -2.06 14.81
N PHE A 29 12.82 -3.27 14.60
CA PHE A 29 12.26 -4.50 15.14
C PHE A 29 13.38 -5.54 15.38
N GLY A 30 13.06 -6.64 16.06
CA GLY A 30 14.01 -7.71 16.40
C GLY A 30 14.32 -7.76 17.90
N TYR A 31 15.34 -8.52 18.29
CA TYR A 31 15.79 -8.63 19.68
C TYR A 31 17.05 -7.80 19.92
N GLY A 32 17.07 -6.92 20.93
CA GLY A 32 18.25 -6.12 21.25
C GLY A 32 18.43 -4.90 20.34
N ILE A 33 17.34 -4.18 20.07
CA ILE A 33 17.32 -2.95 19.27
C ILE A 33 18.24 -1.91 19.92
N LYS A 34 19.02 -1.14 19.14
CA LYS A 34 19.88 -0.09 19.68
C LYS A 34 19.58 1.25 19.04
N VAL A 35 19.33 2.25 19.89
CA VAL A 35 19.09 3.64 19.50
C VAL A 35 19.97 4.54 20.36
N HIS A 36 21.02 5.10 19.78
CA HIS A 36 22.00 5.91 20.53
C HIS A 36 22.53 7.06 19.69
N VAL A 37 23.24 7.99 20.33
CA VAL A 37 23.92 9.09 19.62
C VAL A 37 25.41 8.79 19.57
N ASP A 38 25.97 8.82 18.37
CA ASP A 38 27.40 8.70 18.11
C ASP A 38 27.93 9.94 17.39
N ARG A 39 28.83 10.68 18.06
CA ARG A 39 29.45 11.93 17.58
C ARG A 39 28.40 12.88 16.96
N GLY A 40 27.34 13.16 17.72
CA GLY A 40 26.25 14.08 17.35
C GLY A 40 25.23 13.56 16.33
N HIS A 41 25.41 12.34 15.82
CA HIS A 41 24.49 11.70 14.87
C HIS A 41 23.63 10.66 15.60
N LEU A 42 22.39 10.48 15.16
CA LEU A 42 21.51 9.44 15.69
C LEU A 42 21.80 8.11 14.98
N THR A 43 22.28 7.12 15.72
CA THR A 43 22.50 5.76 15.22
C THR A 43 21.31 4.88 15.58
N LEU A 44 20.73 4.26 14.56
CA LEU A 44 19.58 3.36 14.66
C LEU A 44 19.98 1.98 14.15
N GLN A 45 19.75 0.96 14.96
CA GLN A 45 20.10 -0.42 14.64
C GLN A 45 18.93 -1.34 14.94
N ASP A 46 18.54 -2.18 13.98
CA ASP A 46 17.59 -3.25 14.22
C ASP A 46 18.15 -4.27 15.21
N GLY A 47 17.24 -4.94 15.90
CA GLY A 47 17.60 -6.11 16.70
C GLY A 47 18.00 -7.30 15.84
N ILE A 48 18.40 -8.38 16.50
CA ILE A 48 18.63 -9.68 15.87
C ILE A 48 17.31 -10.17 15.24
N GLY A 49 17.37 -10.54 13.97
CA GLY A 49 16.24 -10.98 13.16
C GLY A 49 16.71 -11.42 11.77
N VAL A 50 15.75 -11.66 10.87
CA VAL A 50 16.00 -12.15 9.49
C VAL A 50 16.85 -11.15 8.68
N VAL A 51 16.60 -9.86 8.88
CA VAL A 51 17.36 -8.77 8.27
C VAL A 51 17.79 -7.86 9.39
N ARG A 52 19.09 -7.54 9.41
CA ARG A 52 19.63 -6.56 10.34
C ARG A 52 20.03 -5.32 9.55
N ARG A 53 19.58 -4.17 10.02
CA ARG A 53 19.87 -2.90 9.38
C ARG A 53 20.43 -1.91 10.37
N GLU A 54 21.23 -0.99 9.85
CA GLU A 54 21.80 0.11 10.61
C GLU A 54 21.76 1.38 9.77
N VAL A 55 21.59 2.53 10.44
CA VAL A 55 21.82 3.84 9.83
C VAL A 55 22.34 4.82 10.86
N ARG A 56 23.15 5.75 10.39
CA ARG A 56 23.59 6.92 11.13
C ARG A 56 23.00 8.17 10.49
N LEU A 57 22.11 8.85 11.21
CA LEU A 57 21.37 10.01 10.72
C LEU A 57 22.05 11.32 11.20
N PRO A 58 22.44 12.22 10.28
CA PRO A 58 22.85 13.57 10.65
C PRO A 58 21.67 14.40 11.13
N ARG A 59 21.95 15.54 11.78
CA ARG A 59 20.91 16.50 12.23
C ARG A 59 20.22 17.24 11.07
N VAL A 60 20.80 17.25 9.88
CA VAL A 60 20.22 17.97 8.73
C VAL A 60 19.98 16.98 7.59
N GLY A 61 18.84 17.12 6.90
CA GLY A 61 18.53 16.32 5.72
C GLY A 61 18.09 14.87 6.00
N HIS A 62 17.95 14.47 7.26
CA HIS A 62 17.55 13.10 7.63
C HIS A 62 16.06 12.80 7.41
N ALA A 63 15.19 13.82 7.31
CA ALA A 63 13.75 13.70 7.07
C ALA A 63 12.93 12.86 8.08
N LEU A 64 13.54 12.33 9.15
CA LEU A 64 12.88 11.57 10.22
C LEU A 64 11.90 12.47 10.99
N GLN A 65 10.65 12.03 11.07
CA GLN A 65 9.59 12.63 11.90
C GLN A 65 9.04 11.64 12.92
N ARG A 66 9.12 10.34 12.64
CA ARG A 66 8.60 9.27 13.49
C ARG A 66 9.59 8.13 13.60
N LEU A 67 10.00 7.80 14.82
CA LEU A 67 10.71 6.57 15.12
C LEU A 67 9.75 5.59 15.80
N VAL A 68 9.49 4.46 15.14
CA VAL A 68 8.65 3.37 15.67
C VAL A 68 9.55 2.21 16.08
N VAL A 69 9.49 1.78 17.33
CA VAL A 69 10.19 0.60 17.83
C VAL A 69 9.16 -0.47 18.16
N ILE A 70 9.32 -1.66 17.57
CA ILE A 70 8.45 -2.81 17.80
C ILE A 70 9.20 -3.84 18.65
N GLY A 71 8.76 -4.01 19.88
CA GLY A 71 9.33 -4.92 20.87
C GLY A 71 9.80 -4.20 22.13
N SER A 72 10.08 -5.00 23.16
CA SER A 72 10.54 -4.58 24.49
C SER A 72 12.04 -4.77 24.72
N ASP A 73 12.75 -5.40 23.78
CA ASP A 73 14.15 -5.80 23.95
C ASP A 73 15.10 -4.80 23.27
N GLY A 74 15.93 -4.12 24.05
CA GLY A 74 16.94 -3.21 23.50
C GLY A 74 17.35 -2.09 24.44
N MET A 75 18.01 -1.08 23.88
CA MET A 75 18.41 0.14 24.56
C MET A 75 18.10 1.39 23.73
N VAL A 76 17.54 2.39 24.39
CA VAL A 76 17.41 3.75 23.87
C VAL A 76 18.15 4.68 24.82
N SER A 77 19.23 5.31 24.35
CA SER A 77 19.99 6.23 25.20
C SER A 77 19.22 7.53 25.44
N LEU A 78 19.44 8.17 26.59
CA LEU A 78 18.88 9.50 26.89
C LEU A 78 19.30 10.54 25.84
N GLY A 79 20.55 10.44 25.34
CA GLY A 79 21.04 11.28 24.25
C GLY A 79 20.21 11.15 22.97
N ALA A 80 19.72 9.95 22.66
CA ALA A 80 18.85 9.72 21.51
C ALA A 80 17.45 10.31 21.70
N LEU A 81 16.85 10.16 22.90
CA LEU A 81 15.56 10.80 23.20
C LEU A 81 15.66 12.33 23.10
N ARG A 82 16.74 12.92 23.63
CA ARG A 82 17.02 14.35 23.48
C ARG A 82 17.22 14.74 22.01
N TRP A 83 18.00 13.97 21.25
CA TRP A 83 18.21 14.23 19.84
C TRP A 83 16.90 14.24 19.06
N LEU A 84 16.03 13.26 19.28
CA LEU A 84 14.70 13.21 18.66
C LEU A 84 13.86 14.43 19.04
N ALA A 85 13.88 14.82 20.32
CA ALA A 85 13.18 16.01 20.79
C ALA A 85 13.69 17.30 20.12
N ASP A 86 15.02 17.47 20.00
CA ASP A 86 15.64 18.61 19.31
C ASP A 86 15.24 18.70 17.83
N GLN A 87 14.97 17.56 17.18
CA GLN A 87 14.60 17.49 15.76
C GLN A 87 13.08 17.47 15.52
N ASP A 88 12.26 17.69 16.57
CA ASP A 88 10.79 17.57 16.51
C ASP A 88 10.31 16.21 15.96
N ALA A 89 11.11 15.16 16.20
CA ALA A 89 10.79 13.78 15.85
C ALA A 89 10.23 13.08 17.08
N ALA A 90 9.10 12.38 16.91
CA ALA A 90 8.45 11.70 18.02
C ALA A 90 8.73 10.19 17.99
N PHE A 91 8.84 9.62 19.19
CA PHE A 91 9.16 8.21 19.40
C PHE A 91 7.92 7.44 19.86
N VAL A 92 7.68 6.30 19.22
CA VAL A 92 6.57 5.38 19.51
C VAL A 92 7.15 4.00 19.75
N MET A 93 6.80 3.40 20.87
CA MET A 93 7.14 2.02 21.21
C MET A 93 5.86 1.19 21.21
N LEU A 94 5.85 0.16 20.36
CA LEU A 94 4.81 -0.85 20.31
C LEU A 94 5.35 -2.15 20.89
N ASP A 95 4.52 -2.86 21.62
CA ASP A 95 4.79 -4.25 21.95
C ASP A 95 4.74 -5.13 20.68
N ARG A 96 5.30 -6.34 20.75
CA ARG A 96 5.19 -7.37 19.71
C ARG A 96 3.72 -7.74 19.45
N ASP A 97 2.87 -7.56 20.45
CA ASP A 97 1.43 -7.74 20.36
C ASP A 97 0.68 -6.57 19.70
N GLY A 98 1.40 -5.53 19.29
CA GLY A 98 0.84 -4.32 18.68
C GLY A 98 0.20 -3.37 19.68
N LYS A 99 0.38 -3.55 20.99
CA LYS A 99 -0.08 -2.59 21.99
C LYS A 99 0.84 -1.37 22.02
N VAL A 100 0.29 -0.17 22.06
CA VAL A 100 1.06 1.06 22.27
C VAL A 100 1.54 1.11 23.72
N LEU A 101 2.86 0.99 23.93
CA LEU A 101 3.49 1.00 25.26
C LEU A 101 3.90 2.41 25.68
N LEU A 102 4.53 3.15 24.77
CA LEU A 102 5.07 4.47 25.04
C LEU A 102 4.96 5.35 23.79
N THR A 103 4.53 6.59 23.99
CA THR A 103 4.60 7.64 22.99
C THR A 103 5.24 8.86 23.61
N THR A 104 6.30 9.39 22.98
CA THR A 104 6.95 10.61 23.43
C THR A 104 6.93 11.66 22.32
N VAL A 105 6.57 12.88 22.73
CA VAL A 105 6.62 14.10 21.93
C VAL A 105 7.55 15.05 22.67
N PRO A 106 8.25 15.96 21.98
CA PRO A 106 8.85 17.12 22.65
C PRO A 106 7.86 17.75 23.64
N VAL A 107 8.30 18.00 24.87
CA VAL A 107 7.47 18.68 25.87
C VAL A 107 7.17 20.07 25.35
N ARG A 108 5.88 20.39 25.20
CA ARG A 108 5.42 21.71 24.75
C ARG A 108 4.62 22.39 25.86
N PRO A 109 4.61 23.73 25.93
CA PRO A 109 3.76 24.45 26.85
C PRO A 109 2.29 24.06 26.61
N SER A 110 1.65 23.51 27.65
CA SER A 110 0.22 23.22 27.70
C SER A 110 -0.45 24.32 28.52
N ASP A 111 -1.50 24.92 27.95
CA ASP A 111 -2.32 25.88 28.68
C ASP A 111 -3.18 25.14 29.73
N ALA A 112 -2.96 25.45 31.00
CA ALA A 112 -3.70 24.84 32.10
C ALA A 112 -5.22 25.09 32.00
N ARG A 113 -5.65 26.20 31.39
CA ARG A 113 -7.07 26.54 31.19
C ARG A 113 -7.73 25.56 30.23
N LEU A 114 -7.03 25.18 29.17
CA LEU A 114 -7.52 24.19 28.21
C LEU A 114 -7.73 22.83 28.90
N ARG A 115 -6.74 22.36 29.68
CA ARG A 115 -6.87 21.09 30.41
C ARG A 115 -7.97 21.11 31.46
N ARG A 116 -8.13 22.20 32.21
CA ARG A 116 -9.26 22.37 33.14
C ARG A 116 -10.61 22.36 32.42
N SER A 117 -10.71 23.00 31.26
CA SER A 117 -11.94 22.97 30.48
C SER A 117 -12.24 21.61 29.88
N GLN A 118 -11.21 20.84 29.51
CA GLN A 118 -11.38 19.45 29.09
C GLN A 118 -11.91 18.60 30.26
N ALA A 119 -11.34 18.72 31.46
CA ALA A 119 -11.81 18.00 32.64
C ALA A 119 -13.26 18.36 33.03
N LEU A 120 -13.71 19.58 32.72
CA LEU A 120 -15.09 20.03 32.98
C LEU A 120 -16.04 19.80 31.80
N ALA A 121 -15.60 19.14 30.71
CA ALA A 121 -16.34 19.06 29.45
C ALA A 121 -17.71 18.38 29.57
N GLU A 122 -17.90 17.47 30.52
CA GLU A 122 -19.21 16.87 30.79
C GLU A 122 -20.21 17.90 31.32
N SER A 123 -19.78 18.76 32.25
CA SER A 123 -20.63 19.79 32.87
C SER A 123 -20.97 20.95 31.92
N THR A 124 -20.10 21.23 30.94
CA THR A 124 -20.30 22.34 30.00
C THR A 124 -21.08 21.94 28.75
N GLY A 125 -21.38 20.65 28.56
CA GLY A 125 -21.99 20.14 27.32
C GLY A 125 -21.01 19.95 26.15
N ALA A 126 -19.75 20.37 26.31
CA ALA A 126 -18.69 20.19 25.32
C ALA A 126 -18.46 18.71 24.97
N SER A 127 -18.57 17.81 25.96
CA SER A 127 -18.43 16.36 25.78
C SER A 127 -19.49 15.80 24.82
N LEU A 128 -20.76 16.18 25.00
CA LEU A 128 -21.86 15.76 24.14
C LEU A 128 -21.71 16.32 22.72
N GLN A 129 -21.30 17.59 22.59
CA GLN A 129 -21.04 18.21 21.29
C GLN A 129 -19.95 17.45 20.54
N LEU A 130 -18.78 17.24 21.15
CA LEU A 130 -17.66 16.56 20.52
C LEU A 130 -18.01 15.11 20.19
N THR A 131 -18.65 14.39 21.10
CA THR A 131 -19.09 13.00 20.89
C THR A 131 -20.01 12.86 19.67
N ARG A 132 -21.00 13.75 19.53
CA ARG A 132 -21.90 13.78 18.37
C ARG A 132 -21.12 13.98 17.08
N GLU A 133 -20.24 14.97 17.04
CA GLU A 133 -19.43 15.27 15.86
C GLU A 133 -18.54 14.07 15.46
N LEU A 134 -17.84 13.46 16.42
CA LEU A 134 -16.93 12.34 16.13
C LEU A 134 -17.68 11.10 15.63
N ILE A 135 -18.80 10.74 16.25
CA ILE A 135 -19.57 9.55 15.85
C ILE A 135 -20.33 9.76 14.55
N ALA A 136 -20.88 10.96 14.29
CA ALA A 136 -21.48 11.26 13.00
C ALA A 136 -20.46 11.10 11.86
N GLN A 137 -19.22 11.53 12.07
CA GLN A 137 -18.13 11.38 11.09
C GLN A 137 -17.70 9.92 10.93
N LYS A 138 -17.60 9.15 12.02
CA LYS A 138 -17.35 7.70 11.96
C LYS A 138 -18.41 6.99 11.11
N LEU A 139 -19.69 7.20 11.40
CA LEU A 139 -20.79 6.57 10.68
C LEU A 139 -20.82 6.99 9.20
N SER A 140 -20.60 8.27 8.91
CA SER A 140 -20.48 8.73 7.52
C SER A 140 -19.32 8.09 6.78
N GLY A 141 -18.18 7.87 7.45
CA GLY A 141 -17.06 7.14 6.86
C GLY A 141 -17.39 5.66 6.61
N GLN A 142 -18.07 5.00 7.54
CA GLN A 142 -18.49 3.60 7.40
C GLN A 142 -19.54 3.42 6.30
N GLU A 143 -20.50 4.33 6.18
CA GLU A 143 -21.48 4.43 5.10
C GLU A 143 -20.78 4.46 3.74
N LYS A 144 -19.82 5.39 3.55
CA LYS A 144 -19.04 5.50 2.31
C LYS A 144 -18.25 4.22 2.00
N VAL A 145 -17.62 3.60 3.00
CA VAL A 145 -16.89 2.34 2.78
C VAL A 145 -17.84 1.20 2.38
N ALA A 146 -18.99 1.09 3.04
CA ALA A 146 -20.00 0.09 2.72
C ALA A 146 -20.53 0.27 1.28
N GLN A 147 -20.82 1.51 0.89
CA GLN A 147 -21.28 1.85 -0.45
C GLN A 147 -20.20 1.65 -1.52
N ASP A 148 -19.02 2.26 -1.34
CA ASP A 148 -18.03 2.40 -2.42
C ASP A 148 -17.11 1.19 -2.53
N LYS A 149 -16.71 0.59 -1.41
CA LYS A 149 -15.72 -0.51 -1.38
C LYS A 149 -16.39 -1.87 -1.28
N LEU A 150 -17.39 -2.00 -0.41
CA LEU A 150 -18.09 -3.26 -0.18
C LEU A 150 -19.26 -3.48 -1.14
N LYS A 151 -19.75 -2.42 -1.80
CA LYS A 151 -20.91 -2.45 -2.71
C LYS A 151 -22.18 -2.97 -2.03
N ARG A 152 -22.39 -2.59 -0.77
CA ARG A 152 -23.54 -2.95 0.07
C ARG A 152 -24.37 -1.73 0.40
N LEU A 153 -25.28 -1.37 -0.51
CA LEU A 153 -26.18 -0.21 -0.36
C LEU A 153 -27.14 -0.39 0.82
N ASP A 154 -27.66 -1.60 1.02
CA ASP A 154 -28.52 -1.97 2.14
C ASP A 154 -27.90 -1.65 3.50
N ILE A 155 -26.61 -1.95 3.67
CA ILE A 155 -25.87 -1.65 4.90
C ILE A 155 -25.53 -0.17 5.00
N ALA A 156 -25.20 0.48 3.88
CA ALA A 156 -24.95 1.92 3.86
C ALA A 156 -26.18 2.72 4.29
N ASP A 157 -27.37 2.38 3.78
CA ASP A 157 -28.64 3.02 4.14
C ASP A 157 -28.99 2.77 5.62
N CYS A 158 -28.76 1.57 6.12
CA CYS A 158 -28.92 1.24 7.53
C CYS A 158 -28.02 2.13 8.42
N ILE A 159 -26.74 2.28 8.07
CA ILE A 159 -25.79 3.15 8.79
C ILE A 159 -26.19 4.62 8.71
N SER A 160 -26.66 5.07 7.54
CA SER A 160 -27.15 6.43 7.32
C SER A 160 -28.34 6.75 8.25
N SER A 161 -29.25 5.79 8.44
CA SER A 161 -30.37 5.94 9.38
C SER A 161 -29.91 6.14 10.84
N PHE A 162 -28.86 5.43 11.27
CA PHE A 162 -28.28 5.63 12.60
C PHE A 162 -27.53 6.96 12.72
N ARG A 163 -26.88 7.43 11.64
CA ARG A 163 -26.25 8.75 11.61
C ARG A 163 -27.29 9.86 11.83
N SER A 164 -28.42 9.82 11.14
CA SER A 164 -29.51 10.79 11.34
C SER A 164 -30.05 10.82 12.77
N GLN A 165 -30.06 9.67 13.45
CA GLN A 165 -30.45 9.59 14.87
C GLN A 165 -29.40 10.21 15.81
N VAL A 166 -28.11 10.14 15.48
CA VAL A 166 -27.02 10.78 16.25
C VAL A 166 -27.15 12.30 16.21
N ASP A 167 -27.55 12.87 15.08
CA ASP A 167 -27.70 14.32 14.92
C ASP A 167 -28.74 14.92 15.88
N VAL A 168 -29.85 14.19 16.11
CA VAL A 168 -30.94 14.60 17.02
C VAL A 168 -30.79 14.05 18.45
N ALA A 169 -29.77 13.24 18.72
CA ALA A 169 -29.60 12.61 20.02
C ALA A 169 -29.31 13.64 21.12
N LYS A 170 -30.11 13.60 22.19
CA LYS A 170 -30.00 14.49 23.36
C LYS A 170 -28.95 14.05 24.38
N GLY A 171 -28.43 12.82 24.29
CA GLY A 171 -27.51 12.28 25.28
C GLY A 171 -26.55 11.22 24.74
N THR A 172 -25.41 11.08 25.43
CA THR A 172 -24.34 10.13 25.11
C THR A 172 -24.79 8.66 25.05
N PRO A 173 -25.71 8.15 25.91
CA PRO A 173 -26.17 6.77 25.81
C PRO A 173 -26.84 6.42 24.48
N THR A 174 -27.65 7.34 23.93
CA THR A 174 -28.31 7.15 22.63
C THR A 174 -27.28 7.12 21.52
N ILE A 175 -26.27 8.01 21.55
CA ILE A 175 -25.19 8.03 20.56
C ILE A 175 -24.38 6.72 20.61
N ARG A 176 -24.04 6.22 21.80
CA ARG A 176 -23.35 4.93 21.98
C ARG A 176 -24.17 3.77 21.40
N ARG A 177 -25.50 3.78 21.57
CA ARG A 177 -26.37 2.77 20.98
C ARG A 177 -26.35 2.82 19.45
N CYS A 178 -26.49 4.00 18.86
CA CYS A 178 -26.42 4.18 17.40
C CYS A 178 -25.05 3.75 16.85
N GLU A 179 -23.96 4.12 17.53
CA GLU A 179 -22.59 3.69 17.20
C GLU A 179 -22.48 2.15 17.22
N SER A 180 -22.95 1.50 18.27
CA SER A 180 -22.86 0.04 18.41
C SER A 180 -23.65 -0.69 17.33
N LEU A 181 -24.88 -0.24 17.04
CA LEU A 181 -25.73 -0.82 15.99
C LEU A 181 -25.14 -0.59 14.59
N GLY A 182 -24.64 0.63 14.33
CA GLY A 182 -23.95 0.96 13.08
C GLY A 182 -22.69 0.11 12.87
N ALA A 183 -21.89 -0.07 13.92
CA ALA A 183 -20.70 -0.92 13.87
C ALA A 183 -21.04 -2.40 13.61
N LYS A 184 -22.09 -2.94 14.24
CA LYS A 184 -22.56 -4.31 13.98
C LYS A 184 -22.98 -4.51 12.52
N ALA A 185 -23.79 -3.58 12.00
CA ALA A 185 -24.21 -3.61 10.59
C ALA A 185 -22.98 -3.51 9.66
N TYR A 186 -22.07 -2.57 9.94
CA TYR A 186 -20.85 -2.38 9.17
C TYR A 186 -19.99 -3.65 9.11
N TRP A 187 -19.62 -4.23 10.25
CA TRP A 187 -18.77 -5.43 10.29
C TRP A 187 -19.47 -6.68 9.74
N SER A 188 -20.81 -6.73 9.71
CA SER A 188 -21.53 -7.81 9.04
C SER A 188 -21.26 -7.85 7.52
N ALA A 189 -21.03 -6.68 6.89
CA ALA A 189 -20.71 -6.59 5.47
C ALA A 189 -19.31 -7.12 5.11
N TRP A 190 -18.44 -7.31 6.11
CA TRP A 190 -17.09 -7.81 5.90
C TRP A 190 -16.97 -9.33 5.90
N ARG A 191 -18.02 -10.05 6.34
CA ARG A 191 -17.96 -11.47 6.68
C ARG A 191 -17.35 -12.34 5.59
N ASP A 192 -17.81 -12.12 4.36
CA ASP A 192 -17.51 -12.99 3.22
C ASP A 192 -16.36 -12.46 2.36
N ILE A 193 -15.62 -11.45 2.82
CA ILE A 193 -14.50 -10.88 2.06
C ILE A 193 -13.38 -11.92 1.96
N PRO A 194 -12.97 -12.32 0.74
CA PRO A 194 -11.89 -13.26 0.55
C PRO A 194 -10.54 -12.60 0.83
N VAL A 195 -9.65 -13.34 1.49
CA VAL A 195 -8.25 -12.98 1.72
C VAL A 195 -7.41 -13.85 0.80
N ALA A 196 -6.98 -13.28 -0.32
CA ALA A 196 -6.25 -14.01 -1.35
C ALA A 196 -4.79 -14.25 -0.98
N PHE A 197 -4.26 -15.41 -1.37
CA PHE A 197 -2.84 -15.79 -1.25
C PHE A 197 -2.32 -16.34 -2.60
N PRO A 198 -1.01 -16.28 -2.88
CA PRO A 198 -0.42 -16.90 -4.06
C PRO A 198 -0.77 -18.39 -4.14
N ARG A 199 -1.10 -18.90 -5.34
CA ARG A 199 -1.48 -20.31 -5.54
C ARG A 199 -0.47 -21.31 -4.96
N ARG A 200 0.82 -20.99 -5.07
CA ARG A 200 1.93 -21.79 -4.57
C ARG A 200 1.96 -21.90 -3.03
N GLU A 201 1.37 -20.93 -2.35
CA GLU A 201 1.36 -20.85 -0.89
C GLU A 201 0.07 -21.41 -0.28
N LEU A 202 -1.00 -21.57 -1.07
CA LEU A 202 -2.30 -22.06 -0.60
C LEU A 202 -2.25 -23.35 0.26
N PRO A 203 -1.40 -24.35 -0.04
CA PRO A 203 -1.28 -25.53 0.81
C PRO A 203 -0.75 -25.24 2.24
N ARG A 204 -0.01 -24.15 2.42
CA ARG A 204 0.59 -23.73 3.70
C ARG A 204 -0.25 -22.68 4.45
N VAL A 205 -1.37 -22.26 3.87
CA VAL A 205 -2.26 -21.23 4.43
C VAL A 205 -3.42 -21.92 5.16
N PRO A 206 -3.58 -21.67 6.48
CA PRO A 206 -4.73 -22.17 7.24
C PRO A 206 -6.06 -21.79 6.61
N HIS A 207 -7.07 -22.67 6.69
CA HIS A 207 -8.38 -22.40 6.06
C HIS A 207 -9.03 -21.12 6.59
N HIS A 208 -8.94 -20.88 7.90
CA HIS A 208 -9.54 -19.72 8.55
C HIS A 208 -8.84 -18.39 8.20
N TRP A 209 -7.70 -18.41 7.49
CA TRP A 209 -7.02 -17.20 6.99
C TRP A 209 -7.55 -16.72 5.64
N LYS A 210 -8.31 -17.56 4.91
CA LYS A 210 -8.69 -17.33 3.52
C LYS A 210 -9.91 -16.41 3.37
N VAL A 211 -10.57 -16.07 4.47
CA VAL A 211 -11.75 -15.19 4.53
C VAL A 211 -11.61 -14.29 5.75
N PHE A 212 -12.17 -13.08 5.69
CA PHE A 212 -12.16 -12.14 6.81
C PHE A 212 -12.94 -12.66 8.02
N GLY A 213 -14.16 -13.18 7.82
CA GLY A 213 -14.99 -13.68 8.92
C GLY A 213 -15.50 -12.58 9.84
N THR A 214 -15.29 -12.69 11.14
CA THR A 214 -15.77 -11.69 12.11
C THR A 214 -14.65 -10.78 12.58
N ARG A 215 -15.01 -9.55 12.96
CA ARG A 215 -14.08 -8.62 13.63
C ARG A 215 -13.71 -9.09 15.04
N GLU A 216 -14.62 -9.79 15.70
CA GLU A 216 -14.43 -10.41 17.01
C GLU A 216 -13.67 -11.71 16.90
N SER A 217 -12.75 -11.93 17.84
CA SER A 217 -11.96 -13.14 17.95
C SER A 217 -12.72 -14.25 18.68
N PRO A 218 -12.74 -15.49 18.17
CA PRO A 218 -13.27 -16.62 18.92
C PRO A 218 -12.44 -16.95 20.18
N LEU A 219 -11.20 -16.44 20.29
CA LEU A 219 -10.34 -16.69 21.45
C LEU A 219 -10.78 -15.91 22.70
N THR A 220 -11.34 -14.72 22.51
CA THR A 220 -11.62 -13.76 23.60
C THR A 220 -12.98 -13.08 23.50
N ASN A 221 -13.77 -13.37 22.45
CA ASN A 221 -14.95 -12.61 22.05
C ASN A 221 -14.67 -11.10 21.97
N SER A 222 -13.43 -10.76 21.60
CA SER A 222 -12.92 -9.39 21.57
C SER A 222 -12.11 -9.19 20.29
N PRO A 223 -12.10 -7.98 19.71
CA PRO A 223 -11.29 -7.68 18.52
C PRO A 223 -9.76 -7.76 18.72
N ARG A 224 -9.27 -7.95 19.95
CA ARG A 224 -7.85 -7.75 20.31
C ARG A 224 -6.91 -8.86 19.85
N LEU A 225 -7.35 -10.13 19.88
CA LEU A 225 -6.53 -11.26 19.42
C LEU A 225 -6.96 -11.65 18.01
N ALA A 226 -6.16 -11.32 17.00
CA ALA A 226 -6.53 -11.63 15.64
C ALA A 226 -6.38 -13.13 15.37
N VAL A 227 -7.36 -13.78 14.78
CA VAL A 227 -7.22 -15.18 14.32
C VAL A 227 -6.92 -15.27 12.83
N ASN A 228 -6.92 -14.14 12.11
CA ASN A 228 -6.61 -14.13 10.69
C ASN A 228 -5.77 -12.91 10.28
N PRO A 229 -5.11 -12.97 9.11
CA PRO A 229 -4.25 -11.92 8.60
C PRO A 229 -4.90 -10.54 8.48
N ALA A 230 -6.17 -10.48 8.07
CA ALA A 230 -6.87 -9.21 7.88
C ALA A 230 -7.12 -8.50 9.22
N ASN A 231 -7.59 -9.23 10.24
CA ASN A 231 -7.74 -8.71 11.59
C ASN A 231 -6.37 -8.33 12.22
N ALA A 232 -5.31 -9.08 11.92
CA ALA A 232 -3.96 -8.77 12.40
C ALA A 232 -3.46 -7.43 11.82
N ILE A 233 -3.73 -7.18 10.53
CA ILE A 233 -3.44 -5.90 9.88
C ILE A 233 -4.26 -4.77 10.51
N LEU A 234 -5.57 -4.94 10.72
CA LEU A 234 -6.43 -3.93 11.35
C LEU A 234 -5.94 -3.58 12.75
N ASN A 235 -5.63 -4.58 13.58
CA ASN A 235 -5.17 -4.36 14.94
C ASN A 235 -3.88 -3.52 14.96
N TYR A 236 -2.94 -3.84 14.08
CA TYR A 236 -1.69 -3.08 13.99
C TYR A 236 -1.89 -1.67 13.42
N LEU A 237 -2.71 -1.51 12.38
CA LEU A 237 -3.05 -0.18 11.84
C LEU A 237 -3.74 0.70 12.88
N TYR A 238 -4.68 0.13 13.65
CA TYR A 238 -5.35 0.84 14.73
C TYR A 238 -4.39 1.19 15.86
N ALA A 239 -3.39 0.36 16.16
CA ALA A 239 -2.35 0.73 17.12
C ALA A 239 -1.49 1.90 16.66
N ILE A 240 -1.11 1.93 15.38
CA ILE A 240 -0.41 3.09 14.80
C ILE A 240 -1.31 4.32 14.86
N LEU A 241 -2.59 4.21 14.49
CA LEU A 241 -3.55 5.30 14.55
C LEU A 241 -3.76 5.79 15.99
N GLU A 242 -3.85 4.89 16.96
CA GLU A 242 -3.96 5.20 18.38
C GLU A 242 -2.73 5.98 18.86
N ALA A 243 -1.52 5.53 18.50
CA ALA A 243 -0.31 6.27 18.81
C ALA A 243 -0.37 7.69 18.23
N GLU A 244 -0.75 7.83 16.96
CA GLU A 244 -0.90 9.14 16.29
C GLU A 244 -1.93 10.04 16.97
N ALA A 245 -3.04 9.47 17.45
CA ALA A 245 -4.06 10.21 18.20
C ALA A 245 -3.57 10.68 19.57
N ARG A 246 -2.84 9.84 20.30
CA ARG A 246 -2.18 10.22 21.57
C ARG A 246 -1.20 11.38 21.35
N LEU A 247 -0.37 11.26 20.32
CA LEU A 247 0.64 12.26 19.94
C LEU A 247 -0.03 13.58 19.51
N ALA A 248 -1.15 13.53 18.78
CA ALA A 248 -1.93 14.69 18.37
C ALA A 248 -2.54 15.43 19.57
N ALA A 249 -3.18 14.70 20.49
CA ALA A 249 -3.74 15.27 21.72
C ALA A 249 -2.65 15.95 22.57
N ALA A 250 -1.54 15.25 22.83
CA ALA A 250 -0.42 15.78 23.59
C ALA A 250 0.20 17.04 22.94
N THR A 251 0.32 17.07 21.60
CA THR A 251 0.86 18.23 20.87
C THR A 251 0.02 19.51 21.04
N LEU A 252 -1.30 19.35 21.21
CA LEU A 252 -2.24 20.44 21.46
C LEU A 252 -2.37 20.79 22.95
N GLY A 253 -1.69 20.06 23.83
CA GLY A 253 -1.75 20.25 25.28
C GLY A 253 -3.02 19.69 25.92
N LEU A 254 -3.75 18.83 25.21
CA LEU A 254 -4.87 18.04 25.76
C LEU A 254 -4.32 16.85 26.54
N ASP A 255 -5.12 16.35 27.48
CA ASP A 255 -4.85 15.10 28.18
C ASP A 255 -5.42 13.92 27.36
N PRO A 256 -4.59 12.98 26.86
CA PRO A 256 -5.07 11.82 26.12
C PRO A 256 -5.97 10.86 26.91
N GLY A 257 -5.90 10.89 28.25
CA GLY A 257 -6.68 10.04 29.15
C GLY A 257 -8.13 10.49 29.33
N LEU A 258 -8.40 11.80 29.26
CA LEU A 258 -9.72 12.38 29.54
C LEU A 258 -10.65 12.31 28.32
N GLY A 259 -11.36 11.19 28.17
CA GLY A 259 -12.31 10.93 27.10
C GLY A 259 -13.63 11.70 27.24
N VAL A 260 -14.39 11.76 26.13
CA VAL A 260 -15.74 12.32 26.05
C VAL A 260 -16.79 11.26 25.72
N LEU A 261 -16.42 10.26 24.91
CA LEU A 261 -17.29 9.15 24.56
C LEU A 261 -16.88 7.88 25.30
N HIS A 262 -15.59 7.54 25.28
CA HIS A 262 -15.06 6.39 26.02
C HIS A 262 -14.93 6.73 27.50
N LEU A 263 -15.49 5.88 28.37
CA LEU A 263 -15.38 6.02 29.82
C LEU A 263 -13.91 6.04 30.27
N ASP A 264 -13.66 6.77 31.35
CA ASP A 264 -12.37 6.79 32.00
C ASP A 264 -11.93 5.38 32.40
N SER A 265 -10.64 5.13 32.21
CA SER A 265 -10.01 3.87 32.55
C SER A 265 -8.63 4.16 33.09
N ARG A 266 -8.18 3.38 34.07
CA ARG A 266 -6.86 3.54 34.70
C ARG A 266 -5.69 3.41 33.72
N THR A 267 -5.92 2.79 32.56
CA THR A 267 -4.83 2.36 31.66
C THR A 267 -5.06 2.72 30.18
N ARG A 268 -6.17 3.38 29.84
CA ARG A 268 -6.52 3.71 28.45
C ARG A 268 -6.51 5.21 28.25
N ASP A 269 -5.87 5.63 27.16
CA ASP A 269 -5.96 6.98 26.65
C ASP A 269 -7.32 7.18 25.96
N SER A 270 -8.39 7.40 26.74
CA SER A 270 -9.77 7.40 26.24
C SER A 270 -10.04 8.52 25.22
N LEU A 271 -9.44 9.70 25.36
CA LEU A 271 -9.55 10.75 24.33
C LEU A 271 -8.87 10.29 23.03
N ALA A 272 -7.73 9.60 23.11
CA ALA A 272 -7.07 9.09 21.91
C ALA A 272 -7.95 8.07 21.18
N CYS A 273 -8.66 7.22 21.93
CA CYS A 273 -9.69 6.33 21.37
C CYS A 273 -10.85 7.11 20.72
N ASP A 274 -11.31 8.20 21.34
CA ASP A 274 -12.35 9.05 20.74
C ASP A 274 -11.88 9.71 19.44
N LEU A 275 -10.67 10.27 19.43
CA LEU A 275 -10.09 10.98 18.29
C LEU A 275 -9.81 10.08 17.08
N MET A 276 -9.60 8.78 17.30
CA MET A 276 -9.41 7.84 16.19
C MET A 276 -10.73 7.40 15.54
N GLU A 277 -11.88 7.53 16.22
CA GLU A 277 -13.18 7.03 15.72
C GLU A 277 -13.54 7.53 14.31
N PRO A 278 -13.40 8.84 13.97
CA PRO A 278 -13.67 9.33 12.62
C PRO A 278 -12.71 8.81 11.55
N VAL A 279 -11.52 8.37 11.96
CA VAL A 279 -10.43 7.95 11.07
C VAL A 279 -10.42 6.44 10.84
N ARG A 280 -11.04 5.64 11.72
CA ARG A 280 -11.15 4.18 11.57
C ARG A 280 -11.66 3.75 10.18
N PRO A 281 -12.72 4.37 9.59
CA PRO A 281 -13.18 3.96 8.26
C PRO A 281 -12.15 4.17 7.15
N LEU A 282 -11.23 5.14 7.31
CA LEU A 282 -10.14 5.35 6.36
C LEU A 282 -9.09 4.24 6.45
N VAL A 283 -8.80 3.78 7.67
CA VAL A 283 -7.95 2.61 7.93
C VAL A 283 -8.59 1.34 7.35
N ASP A 284 -9.89 1.19 7.52
CA ASP A 284 -10.65 0.05 7.01
C ASP A 284 -10.62 0.03 5.48
N SER A 285 -10.89 1.18 4.86
CA SER A 285 -10.75 1.39 3.41
C SER A 285 -9.35 1.06 2.89
N TYR A 286 -8.31 1.44 3.63
CA TYR A 286 -6.92 1.10 3.30
C TYR A 286 -6.70 -0.42 3.28
N LEU A 287 -7.21 -1.16 4.27
CA LEU A 287 -7.12 -2.63 4.25
C LEU A 287 -7.91 -3.24 3.09
N LEU A 288 -9.13 -2.77 2.80
CA LEU A 288 -9.91 -3.26 1.65
C LEU A 288 -9.15 -3.08 0.34
N ASP A 289 -8.46 -1.96 0.19
CA ASP A 289 -7.58 -1.73 -0.97
C ASP A 289 -6.46 -2.78 -1.05
N TRP A 290 -5.87 -3.20 0.08
CA TRP A 290 -4.90 -4.31 0.08
C TRP A 290 -5.53 -5.63 -0.36
N LEU A 291 -6.66 -6.01 0.25
CA LEU A 291 -7.34 -7.27 -0.03
C LEU A 291 -7.82 -7.37 -1.49
N THR A 292 -8.15 -6.24 -2.11
CA THR A 292 -8.63 -6.18 -3.51
C THR A 292 -7.53 -6.02 -4.55
N ARG A 293 -6.37 -5.43 -4.21
CA ARG A 293 -5.29 -5.16 -5.19
C ARG A 293 -4.46 -6.39 -5.54
N GLY A 294 -4.36 -7.37 -4.65
CA GLY A 294 -3.62 -8.60 -4.93
C GLY A 294 -3.48 -9.52 -3.71
N PRO A 295 -2.86 -10.69 -3.89
CA PRO A 295 -2.76 -11.66 -2.81
C PRO A 295 -1.76 -11.20 -1.74
N LEU A 296 -2.10 -11.41 -0.47
CA LEU A 296 -1.19 -11.28 0.66
C LEU A 296 -0.20 -12.45 0.66
N LYS A 297 0.99 -12.27 1.22
CA LYS A 297 1.96 -13.36 1.35
C LYS A 297 1.83 -14.07 2.69
N ARG A 298 1.95 -15.40 2.70
CA ARG A 298 1.96 -16.22 3.92
C ARG A 298 3.09 -15.84 4.87
N GLU A 299 4.24 -15.44 4.32
CA GLU A 299 5.45 -15.06 5.09
C GLU A 299 5.30 -13.77 5.90
N TRP A 300 4.27 -12.97 5.63
CA TRP A 300 4.00 -11.74 6.38
C TRP A 300 3.35 -11.98 7.73
N PHE A 301 2.93 -13.21 7.99
CA PHE A 301 2.15 -13.56 9.17
C PHE A 301 2.73 -14.79 9.86
N PHE A 302 2.52 -14.86 11.16
CA PHE A 302 2.84 -16.02 11.99
C PHE A 302 1.69 -16.29 12.96
N GLU A 303 1.38 -17.56 13.18
CA GLU A 303 0.34 -17.97 14.13
C GLU A 303 1.02 -18.44 15.42
N GLN A 304 0.65 -17.83 16.54
CA GLN A 304 1.12 -18.23 17.87
C GLN A 304 0.44 -19.55 18.30
N ARG A 305 0.96 -20.16 19.37
CA ARG A 305 0.47 -21.46 19.87
C ARG A 305 -1.00 -21.43 20.31
N ASP A 306 -1.51 -20.25 20.66
CA ASP A 306 -2.89 -19.97 21.05
C ASP A 306 -3.81 -19.64 19.85
N GLY A 307 -3.31 -19.72 18.61
CA GLY A 307 -4.07 -19.40 17.39
C GLY A 307 -4.06 -17.92 17.02
N ASN A 308 -3.33 -17.07 17.74
CA ASN A 308 -3.26 -15.65 17.46
C ASN A 308 -2.33 -15.34 16.27
N CYS A 309 -2.87 -14.71 15.25
CA CYS A 309 -2.20 -14.29 14.03
C CYS A 309 -1.49 -12.94 14.24
N ARG A 310 -0.18 -12.91 13.99
CA ARG A 310 0.71 -11.75 14.17
C ARG A 310 1.41 -11.37 12.89
N LEU A 311 1.75 -10.08 12.77
CA LEU A 311 2.53 -9.56 11.66
C LEU A 311 4.03 -9.82 11.87
N MET A 312 4.73 -10.14 10.79
CA MET A 312 6.19 -10.22 10.78
C MET A 312 6.80 -8.82 10.63
N GLY A 313 7.96 -8.60 11.26
CA GLY A 313 8.65 -7.31 11.34
C GLY A 313 8.77 -6.54 10.01
N PRO A 314 9.24 -7.17 8.91
CA PRO A 314 9.34 -6.51 7.60
C PRO A 314 8.00 -5.97 7.06
N PHE A 315 6.90 -6.68 7.31
CA PHE A 315 5.58 -6.25 6.89
C PHE A 315 5.00 -5.19 7.84
N ALA A 316 5.21 -5.37 9.16
CA ALA A 316 4.85 -4.37 10.17
C ALA A 316 5.54 -3.02 9.92
N GLN A 317 6.80 -3.01 9.49
CA GLN A 317 7.49 -1.81 9.02
C GLN A 317 6.75 -1.16 7.84
N THR A 318 6.40 -1.95 6.82
CA THR A 318 5.72 -1.42 5.62
C THR A 318 4.40 -0.75 5.99
N ILE A 319 3.67 -1.32 6.96
CA ILE A 319 2.43 -0.72 7.47
C ILE A 319 2.73 0.53 8.31
N ALA A 320 3.75 0.51 9.17
CA ALA A 320 4.13 1.65 9.99
C ALA A 320 4.55 2.90 9.18
N GLU A 321 5.00 2.75 7.93
CA GLU A 321 5.26 3.87 7.02
C GLU A 321 4.01 4.76 6.79
N THR A 322 2.81 4.25 7.06
CA THR A 322 1.55 5.02 6.97
C THR A 322 1.29 5.96 8.16
N ALA A 323 2.11 5.91 9.21
CA ALA A 323 1.89 6.64 10.47
C ALA A 323 1.64 8.15 10.25
N LEU A 324 2.44 8.81 9.40
CA LEU A 324 2.25 10.24 9.13
C LEU A 324 0.99 10.56 8.33
N SER A 325 0.44 9.60 7.57
CA SER A 325 -0.86 9.77 6.92
C SER A 325 -1.98 9.77 7.96
N TRP A 326 -1.89 8.87 8.95
CA TRP A 326 -2.83 8.84 10.08
C TRP A 326 -2.69 10.07 10.98
N ARG A 327 -1.47 10.59 11.18
CA ARG A 327 -1.23 11.90 11.83
C ARG A 327 -2.05 13.01 11.16
N ARG A 328 -1.97 13.10 9.83
CA ARG A 328 -2.70 14.10 9.05
C ARG A 328 -4.21 13.89 9.13
N ALA A 329 -4.65 12.63 9.21
CA ALA A 329 -6.06 12.30 9.32
C ALA A 329 -6.68 12.63 10.67
N VAL A 330 -5.96 12.42 11.77
CA VAL A 330 -6.43 12.75 13.12
C VAL A 330 -6.35 14.24 13.43
N ALA A 331 -5.40 14.96 12.81
CA ALA A 331 -5.10 16.35 13.12
C ALA A 331 -6.33 17.30 13.14
N PRO A 332 -7.24 17.29 12.15
CA PRO A 332 -8.41 18.16 12.17
C PRO A 332 -9.36 17.89 13.34
N TYR A 333 -9.53 16.62 13.72
CA TYR A 333 -10.40 16.22 14.83
C TYR A 333 -9.78 16.58 16.19
N ALA A 334 -8.47 16.42 16.34
CA ALA A 334 -7.76 16.85 17.55
C ALA A 334 -7.83 18.37 17.73
N GLU A 335 -7.62 19.15 16.67
CA GLU A 335 -7.75 20.62 16.71
C GLU A 335 -9.21 21.07 16.91
N ARG A 336 -10.18 20.32 16.40
CA ARG A 336 -11.61 20.57 16.68
C ARG A 336 -11.92 20.33 18.16
N ALA A 337 -11.45 19.23 18.74
CA ALA A 337 -11.61 18.96 20.17
C ALA A 337 -11.01 20.08 21.03
N ALA A 338 -9.78 20.51 20.74
CA ALA A 338 -9.13 21.62 21.44
C ALA A 338 -9.95 22.91 21.35
N ARG A 339 -10.53 23.23 20.19
CA ARG A 339 -11.40 24.40 20.01
C ARG A 339 -12.71 24.30 20.79
N ILE A 340 -13.36 23.14 20.78
CA ILE A 340 -14.61 22.92 21.54
C ILE A 340 -14.35 23.07 23.03
N PHE A 341 -13.28 22.47 23.56
CA PHE A 341 -12.92 22.65 24.96
C PHE A 341 -12.58 24.11 25.28
N TRP A 342 -11.81 24.79 24.42
CA TRP A 342 -11.46 26.19 24.64
C TRP A 342 -12.67 27.13 24.64
N ALA A 343 -13.59 26.96 23.69
CA ALA A 343 -14.79 27.79 23.58
C ALA A 343 -15.71 27.68 24.82
N ASN A 344 -15.64 26.56 25.53
CA ASN A 344 -16.41 26.31 26.74
C ASN A 344 -15.64 26.63 28.03
N ALA A 345 -14.46 27.24 27.93
CA ALA A 345 -13.70 27.66 29.09
C ALA A 345 -14.25 28.98 29.66
N LYS A 346 -14.50 29.03 30.97
CA LYS A 346 -15.10 30.18 31.70
C LYS A 346 -14.37 31.54 31.52
N SER A 347 -13.15 31.56 30.99
CA SER A 347 -12.30 32.75 30.85
C SER A 347 -11.90 33.05 29.38
N ALA A 348 -12.57 32.44 28.39
CA ALA A 348 -12.17 32.53 26.98
C ALA A 348 -12.44 33.90 26.32
N SER A 349 -13.16 34.82 26.97
CA SER A 349 -13.64 36.06 26.35
C SER A 349 -12.56 37.04 25.87
N ASN A 350 -11.32 36.96 26.39
CA ASN A 350 -10.24 37.90 26.06
C ASN A 350 -8.98 37.25 25.44
N HIS A 351 -9.03 35.97 25.03
CA HIS A 351 -7.83 35.26 24.55
C HIS A 351 -7.99 34.64 23.17
N LEU A 352 -6.90 34.71 22.38
CA LEU A 352 -6.79 34.10 21.06
C LEU A 352 -7.13 32.60 21.10
N SER A 353 -7.87 32.14 20.10
CA SER A 353 -8.19 30.73 19.88
C SER A 353 -6.93 29.84 19.90
N PRO A 354 -7.05 28.55 20.29
CA PRO A 354 -5.92 27.63 20.30
C PRO A 354 -5.23 27.56 18.93
N ALA A 355 -3.89 27.56 18.94
CA ALA A 355 -3.13 27.50 17.70
C ALA A 355 -3.39 26.21 16.92
N THR A 356 -3.57 26.33 15.60
CA THR A 356 -3.73 25.19 14.66
C THR A 356 -2.37 24.58 14.31
N ARG A 357 -1.67 24.01 15.29
CA ARG A 357 -0.28 23.55 15.16
C ARG A 357 -0.12 22.31 14.28
N LEU A 358 -1.14 21.48 14.15
CA LEU A 358 -1.10 20.24 13.38
C LEU A 358 -1.45 20.48 11.91
N THR A 359 -2.49 21.27 11.64
CA THR A 359 -2.96 21.56 10.28
C THR A 359 -2.32 22.83 9.68
N GLN A 360 -1.80 23.72 10.53
CA GLN A 360 -1.34 25.07 10.17
C GLN A 360 -2.41 25.91 9.47
N SER A 361 -3.69 25.65 9.75
CA SER A 361 -4.83 26.27 9.06
C SER A 361 -4.80 27.80 9.12
N TYR A 362 -4.50 28.41 10.27
CA TYR A 362 -4.40 29.87 10.37
C TYR A 362 -3.28 30.44 9.50
N ARG A 363 -2.13 29.77 9.42
CA ARG A 363 -1.01 30.18 8.56
C ARG A 363 -1.33 30.03 7.08
N ARG A 364 -2.12 29.02 6.71
CA ARG A 364 -2.59 28.81 5.33
C ARG A 364 -3.58 29.90 4.92
N MET A 365 -4.57 30.18 5.76
CA MET A 365 -5.55 31.24 5.53
C MET A 365 -4.88 32.62 5.42
N ALA A 366 -3.92 32.93 6.29
CA ALA A 366 -3.14 34.16 6.21
C ALA A 366 -2.30 34.27 4.91
N ARG A 367 -2.03 33.15 4.24
CA ARG A 367 -1.34 33.09 2.93
C ARG A 367 -2.32 32.94 1.75
N GLY A 368 -3.62 33.15 1.96
CA GLY A 368 -4.67 33.03 0.95
C GLY A 368 -4.95 31.60 0.49
N LYS A 369 -4.49 30.57 1.23
CA LYS A 369 -4.75 29.16 0.92
C LYS A 369 -5.94 28.64 1.72
N GLU A 370 -6.72 27.75 1.11
CA GLU A 370 -7.81 27.07 1.79
C GLU A 370 -7.32 26.25 2.99
N PRO A 371 -8.15 26.09 4.05
CA PRO A 371 -7.88 25.18 5.15
C PRO A 371 -7.63 23.76 4.64
N VAL A 372 -6.92 22.93 5.42
CA VAL A 372 -6.81 21.50 5.09
C VAL A 372 -8.22 20.92 4.94
N PRO A 373 -8.56 20.21 3.85
CA PRO A 373 -9.87 19.60 3.68
C PRO A 373 -10.21 18.74 4.91
N SER A 374 -11.48 18.72 5.30
CA SER A 374 -11.96 17.85 6.39
C SER A 374 -11.83 16.36 6.08
N VAL A 375 -11.65 16.01 4.79
CA VAL A 375 -11.40 14.65 4.32
C VAL A 375 -9.89 14.43 4.18
N PRO A 376 -9.26 13.63 5.06
CA PRO A 376 -7.85 13.32 4.94
C PRO A 376 -7.57 12.52 3.67
N GLU A 377 -6.47 12.84 2.97
CA GLU A 377 -5.96 11.95 1.93
C GLU A 377 -5.55 10.61 2.55
N VAL A 378 -6.25 9.55 2.16
CA VAL A 378 -5.95 8.18 2.59
C VAL A 378 -4.67 7.73 1.88
N PRO A 379 -3.69 7.14 2.58
CA PRO A 379 -2.53 6.55 1.92
C PRO A 379 -3.00 5.51 0.90
N HIS A 380 -2.44 5.52 -0.30
CA HIS A 380 -2.75 4.48 -1.27
C HIS A 380 -2.03 3.19 -0.88
N ALA A 381 -2.79 2.09 -0.76
CA ALA A 381 -2.19 0.77 -0.60
C ALA A 381 -1.23 0.50 -1.77
N PRO A 382 0.00 0.02 -1.51
CA PRO A 382 0.94 -0.32 -2.56
C PRO A 382 0.34 -1.38 -3.49
N ARG A 383 0.75 -1.34 -4.76
CA ARG A 383 0.29 -2.32 -5.75
C ARG A 383 1.04 -3.63 -5.55
N LEU A 384 0.29 -4.74 -5.60
CA LEU A 384 0.83 -6.09 -5.47
C LEU A 384 0.75 -6.82 -6.81
N CYS A 385 1.76 -7.62 -7.10
CA CYS A 385 1.73 -8.55 -8.22
C CYS A 385 0.64 -9.59 -8.02
N LYS A 386 -0.27 -9.74 -9.00
CA LYS A 386 -1.41 -10.67 -8.91
C LYS A 386 -1.04 -12.14 -8.71
N LEU A 387 0.21 -12.52 -9.02
CA LEU A 387 0.67 -13.91 -8.92
C LEU A 387 1.41 -14.22 -7.61
N CYS A 388 2.41 -13.40 -7.23
CA CYS A 388 3.28 -13.67 -6.09
C CYS A 388 3.11 -12.70 -4.92
N GLY A 389 2.22 -11.71 -5.01
CA GLY A 389 2.01 -10.73 -3.93
C GLY A 389 3.19 -9.79 -3.67
N THR A 390 4.20 -9.74 -4.56
CA THR A 390 5.34 -8.84 -4.41
C THR A 390 4.99 -7.42 -4.84
N PHE A 391 5.57 -6.41 -4.16
CA PHE A 391 5.41 -5.01 -4.50
C PHE A 391 5.86 -4.71 -5.92
N ILE A 392 5.03 -3.97 -6.66
CA ILE A 392 5.32 -3.55 -8.03
C ILE A 392 5.34 -2.03 -8.12
N ARG A 393 6.28 -1.51 -8.93
CA ARG A 393 6.38 -0.09 -9.26
C ARG A 393 5.65 0.15 -10.59
N GLY A 394 4.74 1.12 -10.63
CA GLY A 394 4.00 1.49 -11.85
C GLY A 394 2.67 0.75 -12.08
N HIS A 395 2.16 0.80 -13.32
CA HIS A 395 0.82 0.33 -13.67
C HIS A 395 0.72 -1.16 -14.09
N GLN A 396 1.82 -1.90 -14.01
CA GLN A 396 1.86 -3.32 -14.38
C GLN A 396 0.98 -4.15 -13.45
N LYS A 397 0.40 -5.26 -13.93
CA LYS A 397 -0.42 -6.19 -13.10
C LYS A 397 0.40 -7.33 -12.49
N VAL A 398 1.58 -7.59 -13.03
CA VAL A 398 2.47 -8.71 -12.69
C VAL A 398 3.90 -8.17 -12.63
N CYS A 399 4.71 -8.64 -11.69
CA CYS A 399 6.11 -8.22 -11.59
C CYS A 399 6.98 -8.79 -12.73
N SER A 400 8.16 -8.22 -12.94
CA SER A 400 9.13 -8.66 -13.96
C SER A 400 9.47 -10.15 -13.88
N VAL A 401 9.54 -10.71 -12.67
CA VAL A 401 9.84 -12.14 -12.43
C VAL A 401 8.68 -13.04 -12.83
N CYS A 402 7.43 -12.64 -12.57
CA CYS A 402 6.25 -13.44 -12.89
C CYS A 402 5.72 -13.19 -14.32
N ALA A 403 6.16 -12.11 -14.97
CA ALA A 403 5.71 -11.74 -16.30
C ALA A 403 5.98 -12.83 -17.36
N PRO A 404 7.15 -13.49 -17.43
CA PRO A 404 7.40 -14.51 -18.45
C PRO A 404 6.46 -15.72 -18.35
N THR A 405 6.21 -16.23 -17.14
CA THR A 405 5.30 -17.36 -16.92
C THR A 405 3.87 -17.00 -17.30
N ASN A 406 3.40 -15.83 -16.88
CA ASN A 406 2.06 -15.35 -17.20
C ASN A 406 1.89 -15.09 -18.71
N SER A 407 2.90 -14.50 -19.35
CA SER A 407 2.89 -14.24 -20.79
C SER A 407 2.85 -15.54 -21.59
N LYS A 408 3.60 -16.58 -21.20
CA LYS A 408 3.54 -17.90 -21.85
C LYS A 408 2.12 -18.49 -21.80
N GLU A 409 1.50 -18.53 -20.61
CA GLU A 409 0.13 -19.03 -20.46
C GLU A 409 -0.89 -18.18 -21.24
N ALA A 410 -0.75 -16.86 -21.22
CA ALA A 410 -1.62 -15.95 -21.95
C ALA A 410 -1.48 -16.13 -23.47
N LEU A 411 -0.26 -16.29 -23.98
CA LEU A 411 0.02 -16.54 -25.40
C LEU A 411 -0.55 -17.88 -25.87
N ILE A 412 -0.44 -18.94 -25.06
CA ILE A 412 -1.04 -20.25 -25.36
C ILE A 412 -2.58 -20.13 -25.45
N LYS A 413 -3.22 -19.47 -24.46
CA LYS A 413 -4.67 -19.24 -24.47
C LYS A 413 -5.11 -18.38 -25.65
N ALA A 414 -4.35 -17.34 -25.98
CA ALA A 414 -4.61 -16.49 -27.14
C ALA A 414 -4.46 -17.26 -28.46
N ALA A 415 -3.45 -18.11 -28.59
CA ALA A 415 -3.25 -18.98 -29.75
C ALA A 415 -4.43 -19.95 -29.93
N HIS A 416 -4.94 -20.55 -28.84
CA HIS A 416 -6.13 -21.40 -28.89
C HIS A 416 -7.37 -20.63 -29.36
N LYS A 417 -7.63 -19.44 -28.81
CA LYS A 417 -8.72 -18.56 -29.25
C LYS A 417 -8.57 -18.17 -30.73
N GLY A 418 -7.34 -17.88 -31.16
CA GLY A 418 -7.01 -17.62 -32.56
C GLY A 418 -7.32 -18.80 -33.48
N ARG A 419 -7.03 -20.04 -33.05
CA ARG A 419 -7.40 -21.24 -33.83
C ARG A 419 -8.90 -21.38 -34.00
N ILE A 420 -9.68 -21.20 -32.93
CA ILE A 420 -11.15 -21.23 -33.02
C ILE A 420 -11.64 -20.14 -33.99
N ALA A 421 -11.15 -18.91 -33.85
CA ALA A 421 -11.54 -17.80 -34.71
C ALA A 421 -11.18 -18.05 -36.20
N SER A 422 -10.09 -18.79 -36.47
CA SER A 422 -9.65 -19.13 -37.82
C SER A 422 -10.51 -20.17 -38.55
N GLN A 423 -11.38 -20.90 -37.83
CA GLN A 423 -12.25 -21.94 -38.40
C GLN A 423 -13.64 -21.43 -38.83
N THR A 424 -13.88 -20.13 -38.81
CA THR A 424 -15.15 -19.56 -39.27
C THR A 424 -15.31 -19.69 -40.79
N PRO A 425 -16.53 -19.92 -41.32
CA PRO A 425 -16.75 -20.10 -42.77
C PRO A 425 -16.19 -18.95 -43.62
N LYS A 426 -16.30 -17.71 -43.13
CA LYS A 426 -15.75 -16.50 -43.77
C LYS A 426 -14.22 -16.52 -43.87
N VAL A 427 -13.53 -17.00 -42.83
CA VAL A 427 -12.06 -17.08 -42.83
C VAL A 427 -11.59 -18.23 -43.72
N LEU A 428 -12.27 -19.38 -43.66
CA LEU A 428 -11.99 -20.53 -44.54
C LEU A 428 -12.16 -20.18 -46.02
N ALA A 429 -13.22 -19.44 -46.38
CA ALA A 429 -13.43 -18.97 -47.76
C ALA A 429 -12.27 -18.07 -48.25
N ARG A 430 -11.82 -17.13 -47.42
CA ARG A 430 -10.65 -16.27 -47.73
C ARG A 430 -9.36 -17.07 -47.86
N LEU A 431 -9.17 -18.09 -47.03
CA LEU A 431 -8.00 -18.98 -47.13
C LEU A 431 -8.04 -19.79 -48.43
N ALA A 432 -9.20 -20.31 -48.82
CA ALA A 432 -9.38 -21.03 -50.08
C ALA A 432 -9.14 -20.14 -51.31
N GLU A 433 -9.61 -18.89 -51.29
CA GLU A 433 -9.32 -17.90 -52.32
C GLU A 433 -7.82 -17.59 -52.44
N LYS A 434 -7.13 -17.38 -51.30
CA LYS A 434 -5.67 -17.14 -51.28
C LYS A 434 -4.86 -18.36 -51.74
N GLN A 435 -5.31 -19.58 -51.44
CA GLN A 435 -4.68 -20.81 -51.95
C GLN A 435 -4.87 -20.94 -53.47
N ARG A 436 -6.07 -20.66 -53.98
CA ARG A 436 -6.35 -20.66 -55.42
C ARG A 436 -5.47 -19.66 -56.17
N SER A 437 -5.36 -18.42 -55.69
CA SER A 437 -4.48 -17.43 -56.32
C SER A 437 -3.01 -17.85 -56.28
N HIS A 438 -2.55 -18.47 -55.19
CA HIS A 438 -1.20 -19.00 -55.09
C HIS A 438 -0.93 -20.12 -56.10
N GLN A 439 -1.89 -21.04 -56.29
CA GLN A 439 -1.80 -22.14 -57.26
C GLN A 439 -1.80 -21.63 -58.70
N ILE A 440 -2.66 -20.66 -59.03
CA ILE A 440 -2.66 -20.02 -60.36
C ILE A 440 -1.31 -19.36 -60.63
N ALA A 441 -0.78 -18.61 -59.66
CA ALA A 441 0.53 -17.97 -59.77
C ALA A 441 1.71 -18.97 -59.76
N GLN A 442 1.52 -20.23 -59.38
CA GLN A 442 2.54 -21.28 -59.57
C GLN A 442 2.42 -21.89 -60.96
N ARG A 443 1.19 -22.12 -61.44
CA ARG A 443 0.92 -22.67 -62.78
C ARG A 443 1.34 -21.72 -63.90
N ASN A 444 1.15 -20.42 -63.72
CA ASN A 444 1.51 -19.40 -64.70
C ASN A 444 2.99 -19.00 -64.64
N TRP A 445 3.77 -19.55 -63.71
CA TRP A 445 5.19 -19.24 -63.58
C TRP A 445 5.99 -20.12 -64.53
N ASN A 446 6.79 -19.49 -65.40
CA ASN A 446 7.65 -20.18 -66.35
C ASN A 446 9.10 -20.22 -65.80
N PRO A 447 9.74 -21.41 -65.73
CA PRO A 447 11.13 -21.52 -65.32
C PRO A 447 12.11 -20.67 -66.14
N ALA A 448 11.79 -20.40 -67.41
CA ALA A 448 12.61 -19.55 -68.29
C ALA A 448 12.68 -18.07 -67.87
N ASP A 449 11.79 -17.61 -66.99
CA ASP A 449 11.79 -16.23 -66.48
C ASP A 449 12.84 -15.98 -65.38
N GLN A 450 13.56 -17.03 -64.96
CA GLN A 450 14.62 -16.92 -63.95
C GLN A 450 15.99 -16.70 -64.58
N PRO A 451 16.84 -15.83 -63.98
CA PRO A 451 18.23 -15.71 -64.38
C PRO A 451 19.00 -17.03 -64.21
N ASP A 452 19.88 -17.37 -65.15
CA ASP A 452 20.62 -18.65 -65.20
C ASP A 452 21.49 -18.94 -63.97
N TRP A 453 21.92 -17.89 -63.26
CA TRP A 453 22.72 -17.99 -62.04
C TRP A 453 21.88 -18.41 -60.81
N LEU A 454 20.56 -18.25 -60.86
CA LEU A 454 19.65 -18.43 -59.72
C LEU A 454 19.14 -19.87 -59.62
N ARG A 455 20.07 -20.82 -59.53
CA ARG A 455 19.77 -22.25 -59.33
C ARG A 455 19.62 -22.61 -57.85
N GLU A 456 19.21 -23.83 -57.57
CA GLU A 456 19.02 -24.34 -56.21
C GLU A 456 20.24 -24.14 -55.30
N ALA A 457 21.45 -24.43 -55.81
CA ALA A 457 22.70 -24.23 -55.08
C ALA A 457 22.93 -22.74 -54.72
N ALA A 458 22.64 -21.83 -55.64
CA ALA A 458 22.79 -20.39 -55.41
C ALA A 458 21.83 -19.88 -54.32
N PHE A 459 20.63 -20.44 -54.22
CA PHE A 459 19.70 -20.10 -53.14
C PHE A 459 20.22 -20.54 -51.77
N ASP A 460 20.72 -21.77 -51.65
CA ASP A 460 21.19 -22.32 -50.38
C ASP A 460 22.51 -21.69 -49.91
N GLU A 461 23.42 -21.43 -50.83
CA GLU A 461 24.78 -20.97 -50.51
C GLU A 461 24.86 -19.45 -50.37
N LYS A 462 24.16 -18.70 -51.24
CA LYS A 462 24.32 -17.24 -51.31
C LYS A 462 23.17 -16.46 -50.68
N ILE A 463 21.93 -16.92 -50.88
CA ILE A 463 20.72 -16.18 -50.43
C ILE A 463 20.36 -16.54 -48.99
N ARG A 464 20.24 -17.84 -48.69
CA ARG A 464 19.77 -18.33 -47.39
C ARG A 464 20.55 -17.77 -46.18
N PRO A 465 21.89 -17.70 -46.18
CA PRO A 465 22.64 -17.17 -45.03
C PRO A 465 22.34 -15.69 -44.78
N ARG A 466 22.19 -14.90 -45.85
CA ARG A 466 21.94 -13.45 -45.79
C ARG A 466 20.51 -13.09 -45.42
N LEU A 467 19.56 -14.02 -45.53
CA LEU A 467 18.19 -13.79 -45.06
C LEU A 467 18.11 -13.65 -43.53
N ALA A 468 19.12 -14.08 -42.77
CA ALA A 468 19.19 -13.89 -41.33
C ALA A 468 19.15 -12.40 -40.94
N ASP A 469 19.72 -11.53 -41.78
CA ASP A 469 19.83 -10.07 -41.55
C ASP A 469 18.57 -9.29 -41.95
N VAL A 470 17.66 -9.92 -42.68
CA VAL A 470 16.40 -9.31 -43.12
C VAL A 470 15.29 -9.54 -42.10
N THR A 471 14.47 -8.52 -41.81
CA THR A 471 13.36 -8.67 -40.85
C THR A 471 12.24 -9.56 -41.41
N VAL A 472 11.58 -10.33 -40.53
CA VAL A 472 10.46 -11.23 -40.92
C VAL A 472 9.31 -10.45 -41.55
N SER A 473 9.03 -9.23 -41.08
CA SER A 473 8.00 -8.34 -41.64
C SER A 473 8.32 -7.93 -43.07
N THR A 474 9.58 -7.60 -43.36
CA THR A 474 10.01 -7.24 -44.72
C THR A 474 9.81 -8.43 -45.66
N ILE A 475 10.31 -9.62 -45.30
CA ILE A 475 10.16 -10.84 -46.11
C ILE A 475 8.67 -11.15 -46.38
N ALA A 476 7.82 -11.06 -45.35
CA ALA A 476 6.39 -11.35 -45.49
C ALA A 476 5.68 -10.37 -46.43
N LEU A 477 5.95 -9.07 -46.28
CA LEU A 477 5.35 -8.02 -47.11
C LEU A 477 5.78 -8.14 -48.57
N THR A 478 7.08 -8.31 -48.83
CA THR A 478 7.61 -8.36 -50.19
C THR A 478 7.16 -9.60 -50.96
N LEU A 479 7.02 -10.75 -50.28
CA LEU A 479 6.57 -11.99 -50.92
C LEU A 479 5.04 -12.17 -50.92
N GLY A 480 4.28 -11.31 -50.22
CA GLY A 480 2.83 -11.46 -50.04
C GLY A 480 2.41 -12.70 -49.22
N VAL A 481 3.34 -13.26 -48.44
CA VAL A 481 3.15 -14.49 -47.66
C VAL A 481 2.83 -14.20 -46.19
N SER A 482 2.48 -15.23 -45.42
CA SER A 482 2.20 -15.08 -44.00
C SER A 482 3.49 -14.89 -43.18
N LEU A 483 3.41 -14.15 -42.06
CA LEU A 483 4.54 -13.95 -41.14
C LEU A 483 5.16 -15.27 -40.64
N PRO A 484 4.39 -16.33 -40.30
CA PRO A 484 4.97 -17.62 -39.94
C PRO A 484 5.77 -18.26 -41.08
N TYR A 485 5.25 -18.21 -42.32
CA TYR A 485 5.95 -18.76 -43.48
C TYR A 485 7.23 -17.99 -43.79
N ALA A 486 7.22 -16.66 -43.68
CA ALA A 486 8.41 -15.82 -43.78
C ALA A 486 9.44 -16.10 -42.68
N SER A 487 8.98 -16.35 -41.45
CA SER A 487 9.84 -16.74 -40.32
C SER A 487 10.54 -18.08 -40.57
N ASP A 488 9.84 -19.06 -41.14
CA ASP A 488 10.42 -20.35 -41.50
C ASP A 488 11.43 -20.26 -42.65
N ILE A 489 11.19 -19.37 -43.63
CA ILE A 489 12.17 -19.06 -44.69
C ILE A 489 13.42 -18.45 -44.06
N ARG A 490 13.28 -17.42 -43.21
CA ARG A 490 14.40 -16.75 -42.54
C ARG A 490 15.22 -17.69 -41.66
N ALA A 491 14.54 -18.57 -40.93
CA ALA A 491 15.19 -19.56 -40.08
C ALA A 491 15.76 -20.76 -40.88
N GLY A 492 15.61 -20.78 -42.21
CA GLY A 492 16.06 -21.87 -43.07
C GLY A 492 15.31 -23.19 -42.86
N ARG A 493 14.14 -23.18 -42.20
CA ARG A 493 13.31 -24.37 -41.99
C ARG A 493 12.51 -24.75 -43.25
N ARG A 494 12.32 -23.81 -44.17
CA ARG A 494 11.52 -24.03 -45.38
C ARG A 494 12.09 -23.31 -46.59
N ARG A 495 12.22 -24.03 -47.70
CA ARG A 495 12.57 -23.46 -49.00
C ARG A 495 11.30 -22.93 -49.70
N PRO A 496 11.25 -21.65 -50.10
CA PRO A 496 10.12 -21.12 -50.86
C PRO A 496 10.21 -21.58 -52.32
N HIS A 497 9.09 -21.50 -53.03
CA HIS A 497 9.02 -21.80 -54.46
C HIS A 497 9.98 -20.88 -55.28
N PRO A 498 10.62 -21.39 -56.35
CA PRO A 498 11.62 -20.64 -57.13
C PRO A 498 11.20 -19.24 -57.55
N ARG A 499 9.93 -19.03 -57.94
CA ARG A 499 9.36 -17.70 -58.25
C ARG A 499 9.70 -16.57 -57.27
N HIS A 500 9.98 -16.89 -56.01
CA HIS A 500 10.30 -15.91 -54.95
C HIS A 500 11.80 -15.66 -54.78
N TRP A 501 12.67 -16.48 -55.39
CA TRP A 501 14.12 -16.43 -55.16
C TRP A 501 14.75 -15.15 -55.68
N LEU A 502 14.29 -14.61 -56.81
CA LEU A 502 14.85 -13.35 -57.35
C LEU A 502 14.54 -12.18 -56.43
N THR A 503 13.32 -12.14 -55.90
CA THR A 503 12.88 -11.14 -54.92
C THR A 503 13.66 -11.28 -53.61
N LEU A 504 13.94 -12.50 -53.17
CA LEU A 504 14.76 -12.78 -51.98
C LEU A 504 16.23 -12.43 -52.19
N ALA A 505 16.79 -12.69 -53.39
CA ALA A 505 18.14 -12.27 -53.77
C ALA A 505 18.29 -10.75 -53.70
N ARG A 506 17.31 -10.00 -54.23
CA ARG A 506 17.28 -8.53 -54.14
C ARG A 506 17.23 -8.04 -52.69
N LEU A 507 16.40 -8.67 -51.85
CA LEU A 507 16.33 -8.35 -50.42
C LEU A 507 17.62 -8.69 -49.66
N ALA A 508 18.31 -9.73 -50.06
CA ALA A 508 19.58 -10.17 -49.49
C ALA A 508 20.82 -9.50 -50.12
N ALA A 509 20.60 -8.54 -51.04
CA ALA A 509 21.66 -7.87 -51.82
C ALA A 509 22.63 -8.86 -52.49
N VAL A 510 22.10 -9.90 -53.12
CA VAL A 510 22.86 -10.89 -53.90
C VAL A 510 22.60 -10.66 -55.40
N SER A 511 23.66 -10.46 -56.18
CA SER A 511 23.63 -10.31 -57.64
C SER A 511 24.42 -11.43 -58.34
N SER A 512 24.39 -11.46 -59.68
CA SER A 512 25.09 -12.46 -60.51
C SER A 512 26.59 -12.54 -60.25
N ASP A 513 27.19 -11.46 -59.73
CA ASP A 513 28.64 -11.28 -59.63
C ASP A 513 29.17 -11.44 -58.19
N ALA A 514 28.32 -11.87 -57.25
CA ALA A 514 28.62 -12.00 -55.83
C ALA A 514 28.78 -13.45 -55.36
#